data_AF-F3KMY3-F1
#
_entry.id   AF-F3KMY3-F1
#
_cell.length_a   1.000
_cell.length_b   1.000
_cell.length_c   1.000
_cell.angle_alpha   90.00
_cell.angle_beta   90.00
_cell.angle_gamma   90.00
#
_symmetry.space_group_name_H-M   'P 1'
#
loop_
_entity.id
_entity.type
_entity.pdbx_description
1 polymer ?
#
loop_
_entity_poly.entity_id
_entity_poly.type
_entity_poly.pdbx_seq_one_letter_code
_entity_poly.pdbx_strand_id
1 'polypeptide(L)' 'MTVQPKLTSIVILNYNGNDFLEDCINSIIKETHTPYEIIVVDNNSPDKSGEIFSKKISINKIYS' A
#
# COMPACT_ATOMS: atom_id res chain seq x y z
N MET A 1 -28.66 -15.59 6.01
CA MET A 1 -27.59 -15.53 4.99
C MET A 1 -26.49 -14.63 5.53
N THR A 2 -25.27 -15.13 5.70
CA THR A 2 -24.13 -14.29 6.09
C THR A 2 -23.46 -13.74 4.84
N VAL A 3 -23.33 -12.42 4.73
CA VAL A 3 -22.55 -11.78 3.68
C VAL A 3 -21.08 -12.00 4.03
N GLN A 4 -20.40 -12.84 3.27
CA GLN A 4 -18.94 -12.94 3.35
C GLN A 4 -18.35 -11.59 2.92
N PRO A 5 -17.53 -10.93 3.75
CA PRO A 5 -16.95 -9.67 3.36
C PRO A 5 -15.97 -9.89 2.20
N LYS A 6 -16.15 -9.13 1.11
CA LYS A 6 -15.25 -9.20 -0.04
C LYS A 6 -13.95 -8.49 0.28
N LEU A 7 -12.83 -9.17 0.08
CA LEU A 7 -11.50 -8.58 0.15
C LEU A 7 -11.30 -7.63 -1.04
N THR A 8 -10.89 -6.40 -0.75
CA THR A 8 -10.57 -5.38 -1.77
C THR A 8 -9.05 -5.22 -1.90
N SER A 9 -8.48 -5.40 -3.09
CA SER A 9 -7.05 -5.18 -3.31
C SER A 9 -6.81 -3.76 -3.80
N ILE A 10 -5.98 -3.00 -3.07
CA ILE A 10 -5.62 -1.62 -3.39
C ILE A 10 -4.17 -1.62 -3.89
N VAL A 11 -3.97 -1.32 -5.17
CA VAL A 11 -2.65 -1.35 -5.82
C VAL A 11 -2.15 0.09 -6.01
N ILE A 12 -0.99 0.40 -5.44
CA ILE A 12 -0.35 1.72 -5.50
C ILE A 12 0.92 1.59 -6.34
N LEU A 13 0.97 2.31 -7.46
CA LEU A 13 2.19 2.46 -8.24
C LEU A 13 3.01 3.60 -7.64
N ASN A 14 4.22 3.29 -7.18
CA ASN A 14 5.12 4.25 -6.57
C ASN A 14 6.30 4.57 -7.50
N TYR A 15 6.51 5.87 -7.73
CA TYR A 15 7.69 6.41 -8.41
C TYR A 15 8.02 7.78 -7.82
N ASN A 16 9.16 7.92 -7.13
CA ASN A 16 9.53 9.14 -6.39
C ASN A 16 8.50 9.60 -5.34
N GLY A 17 7.82 8.66 -4.68
CA GLY A 17 6.67 8.96 -3.82
C GLY A 17 6.99 9.15 -2.34
N ASN A 18 8.27 9.34 -1.95
CA ASN A 18 8.68 9.41 -0.54
C ASN A 18 7.82 10.35 0.31
N ASP A 19 7.41 11.49 -0.25
CA ASP A 19 6.66 12.52 0.47
C ASP A 19 5.14 12.24 0.54
N PHE A 20 4.60 11.37 -0.32
CA PHE A 20 3.15 11.16 -0.45
C PHE A 20 2.69 9.75 -0.10
N LEU A 21 3.58 8.76 -0.19
CA LEU A 21 3.23 7.36 0.01
C LEU A 21 2.78 7.08 1.45
N GLU A 22 3.41 7.72 2.44
CA GLU A 22 3.00 7.59 3.84
C GLU A 22 1.59 8.14 4.08
N ASP A 23 1.32 9.37 3.63
CA ASP A 23 0.02 10.01 3.80
C ASP A 23 -1.10 9.27 3.04
N CYS A 24 -0.78 8.75 1.84
CA CYS A 24 -1.70 7.93 1.06
C CYS A 24 -2.08 6.65 1.83
N ILE A 25 -1.08 5.91 2.32
CA ILE A 25 -1.33 4.68 3.08
C ILE A 25 -2.09 4.98 4.38
N ASN A 26 -1.71 6.04 5.10
CA ASN A 26 -2.40 6.47 6.32
C ASN A 26 -3.87 6.85 6.05
N SER A 27 -4.15 7.51 4.92
CA SER A 27 -5.51 7.83 4.51
C SER A 27 -6.33 6.57 4.21
N ILE A 28 -5.74 5.59 3.52
CA ILE A 28 -6.42 4.31 3.25
C ILE A 28 -6.73 3.57 4.56
N ILE A 29 -5.77 3.51 5.48
CA ILE A 29 -5.94 2.85 6.79
C ILE A 29 -7.04 3.52 7.61
N LYS A 30 -7.10 4.85 7.58
CA LYS A 30 -8.07 5.62 8.37
C LYS A 30 -9.49 5.49 7.84
N GLU A 31 -9.67 5.55 6.52
CA GLU A 31 -10.99 5.70 5.89
C GLU A 31 -11.59 4.39 5.37
N THR A 32 -10.79 3.31 5.28
CA THR A 32 -11.27 2.02 4.75
C THR A 32 -11.67 1.08 5.89
N HIS A 33 -12.97 0.83 6.05
CA HIS A 33 -13.52 -0.05 7.11
C HIS A 33 -13.97 -1.43 6.59
N THR A 34 -13.58 -1.80 5.38
CA THR A 34 -13.82 -3.13 4.80
C THR A 34 -12.53 -3.93 4.80
N PRO A 35 -12.54 -5.27 4.65
CA PRO A 35 -11.29 -6.00 4.47
C PRO A 35 -10.59 -5.60 3.19
N TYR A 36 -9.33 -5.18 3.30
CA TYR A 36 -8.49 -4.84 2.15
C TYR A 36 -7.05 -5.35 2.32
N GLU A 37 -6.35 -5.41 1.20
CA GLU A 37 -4.90 -5.53 1.15
C GLU A 37 -4.32 -4.34 0.37
N ILE A 38 -3.13 -3.88 0.76
CA ILE A 38 -2.39 -2.84 0.04
C ILE A 38 -1.18 -3.50 -0.62
N ILE A 39 -1.02 -3.27 -1.92
CA ILE A 39 0.10 -3.75 -2.73
C ILE A 39 0.80 -2.52 -3.28
N VAL A 40 2.06 -2.31 -2.92
CA VAL A 40 2.88 -1.23 -3.45
C VAL A 40 3.84 -1.80 -4.49
N VAL A 41 3.75 -1.28 -5.72
CA VAL A 41 4.66 -1.64 -6.81
C VAL A 41 5.61 -0.45 -6.99
N ASP A 42 6.88 -0.65 -6.67
CA ASP A 42 7.89 0.39 -6.80
C ASP A 42 8.60 0.25 -8.14
N ASN A 43 8.54 1.28 -8.99
CA ASN A 43 9.13 1.23 -10.33
C ASN A 43 10.61 1.67 -10.30
N ASN A 44 11.42 0.96 -9.50
CA ASN A 44 12.84 1.26 -9.27
C ASN A 44 13.08 2.75 -8.92
N SER A 45 12.36 3.25 -7.91
CA SER A 45 12.46 4.68 -7.58
C SER A 45 13.87 5.05 -7.13
N PRO A 46 14.49 6.10 -7.70
CA PRO A 46 15.83 6.54 -7.30
C PRO A 46 15.89 7.06 -5.85
N ASP A 47 14.74 7.37 -5.24
CA ASP A 47 14.62 7.86 -3.86
C ASP A 47 14.56 6.75 -2.79
N LYS A 48 14.60 5.47 -3.18
CA LYS A 48 14.48 4.30 -2.29
C LYS A 48 13.19 4.27 -1.46
N SER A 49 12.16 5.01 -1.85
CA SER A 49 10.87 5.02 -1.14
C SER A 49 10.30 3.61 -1.03
N GLY A 50 10.37 2.79 -2.08
CA GLY A 50 9.96 1.38 -2.04
C GLY A 50 10.60 0.55 -0.91
N GLU A 51 11.91 0.73 -0.65
CA GLU A 51 12.62 0.00 0.40
C GLU A 51 12.20 0.43 1.82
N ILE A 52 11.95 1.73 2.03
CA ILE A 52 11.57 2.27 3.35
C ILE A 52 10.21 1.72 3.78
N PHE A 53 9.25 1.65 2.86
CA PHE A 53 7.90 1.17 3.18
C PHE A 53 7.81 -0.35 3.30
N SER A 54 8.71 -1.10 2.66
CA SER A 54 8.83 -2.56 2.84
C SER A 54 9.04 -3.01 4.29
N LYS A 55 9.72 -2.19 5.09
CA LYS A 55 10.07 -2.51 6.48
C LYS A 55 9.06 -2.02 7.49
N LYS A 56 8.29 -0.99 7.15
CA LYS A 56 7.45 -0.24 8.10
C LYS A 56 6.05 -0.81 8.24
N ILE A 57 5.58 -1.57 7.24
CA ILE A 57 4.21 -2.10 7.17
C ILE A 57 4.28 -3.57 6.76
N SER A 58 3.41 -4.41 7.30
CA SER A 58 3.17 -5.79 6.81
C SER A 58 2.54 -5.76 5.42
N ILE A 59 3.23 -5.16 4.44
CA ILE A 59 2.83 -5.14 3.03
C ILE A 59 3.10 -6.53 2.50
N ASN A 60 2.04 -7.20 2.04
CA ASN A 60 2.14 -8.61 1.70
C ASN A 60 3.07 -8.87 0.51
N LYS A 61 3.23 -7.91 -0.43
CA LYS A 61 4.18 -8.00 -1.54
C LYS A 61 4.61 -6.62 -2.04
N ILE A 62 5.92 -6.44 -2.18
CA ILE A 62 6.51 -5.34 -2.95
C ILE A 62 7.14 -5.98 -4.18
N TYR A 63 6.79 -5.43 -5.34
CA TYR A 63 7.42 -5.78 -6.61
C TYR A 63 8.26 -4.58 -7.02
N SER A 64 9.58 -4.78 -7.00
CA SER A 64 10.60 -3.90 -7.59
C SER A 64 10.87 -4.27 -9.04
#